data_AF-A0A7V4JEC2-F1
#
_entry.id   AF-A0A7V4JEC2-F1
#
_cell.length_a   1.000
_cell.length_b   1.000
_cell.length_c   1.000
_cell.angle_alpha   90.00
_cell.angle_beta   90.00
_cell.angle_gamma   90.00
#
_symmetry.space_group_name_H-M   'P 1'
#
loop_
_entity.id
_entity.type
_entity.pdbx_description
1 polymer ?
#
loop_
_entity_poly.entity_id
_entity_poly.type
_entity_poly.pdbx_seq_one_letter_code
_entity_poly.pdbx_strand_id
1 'polypeptide(L)'
;MSGEQLARALEEARLALEAGLEEAEAELAALDARRAELIDLIERAKAALGIGRMSVTNEGGPKDQTLHQALAQILRENHNRWMTARELTDEVNRRGLYHKRDGSPVEVNQVHARTRNYSDLFEKNGSRIRLREG
;
A
#
# COMPACT_ATOMS: atom_id res chain seq x y z
N MET A 1 -1.99 43.58 17.63
CA MET A 1 -2.10 43.03 16.27
C MET A 1 -3.54 43.18 15.84
N SER A 2 -3.82 43.85 14.71
CA SER A 2 -5.18 43.93 14.17
C SER A 2 -5.57 42.58 13.54
N GLY A 3 -6.87 42.31 13.40
CA GLY A 3 -7.35 41.08 12.75
C GLY A 3 -6.86 40.92 11.31
N GLU A 4 -6.62 42.02 10.60
CA GLU A 4 -6.09 42.01 9.23
C GLU A 4 -4.61 41.60 9.18
N GLN A 5 -3.81 42.01 10.18
CA GLN A 5 -2.41 41.58 10.31
C GLN A 5 -2.31 40.07 10.59
N LEU A 6 -3.23 39.53 11.41
CA LEU A 6 -3.29 38.10 11.70
C LEU A 6 -3.68 37.30 10.46
N ALA A 7 -4.67 37.76 9.68
CA ALA A 7 -5.12 37.08 8.47
C ALA A 7 -4.01 36.98 7.42
N ARG A 8 -3.23 38.05 7.21
CA ARG A 8 -2.09 38.03 6.28
C ARG A 8 -1.00 37.06 6.75
N ALA A 9 -0.65 37.10 8.03
CA ALA A 9 0.36 36.19 8.59
C ALA A 9 -0.04 34.71 8.46
N LEU A 10 -1.33 34.39 8.62
CA LEU A 10 -1.83 33.02 8.44
C LEU A 10 -1.79 32.57 6.97
N GLU A 11 -2.12 33.46 6.05
CA GLU A 11 -2.06 33.15 4.62
C GLU A 11 -0.60 32.95 4.15
N GLU A 12 0.32 33.80 4.61
CA GLU A 12 1.76 33.62 4.34
C GLU A 12 2.28 32.30 4.90
N ALA A 13 1.91 31.95 6.14
CA ALA A 13 2.29 30.68 6.74
C ALA A 13 1.70 29.49 5.98
N ARG A 14 0.46 29.61 5.50
CA ARG A 14 -0.20 28.57 4.69
C ARG A 14 0.55 28.35 3.38
N LEU A 15 0.87 29.42 2.64
CA LEU A 15 1.59 29.32 1.36
C LEU A 15 2.97 28.68 1.54
N ALA A 16 3.68 29.01 2.63
CA ALA A 16 4.96 28.40 2.95
C ALA A 16 4.84 26.89 3.24
N LEU A 17 3.78 26.47 3.93
CA LEU A 17 3.51 25.05 4.20
C LEU A 17 3.12 24.29 2.93
N GLU A 18 2.29 24.89 2.07
CA GLU A 18 1.90 24.28 0.80
C GLU A 18 3.13 24.08 -0.11
N ALA A 19 4.00 25.08 -0.22
CA ALA A 19 5.25 24.96 -0.98
C ALA A 19 6.19 23.88 -0.41
N GLY A 20 6.35 23.84 0.92
CA GLY A 20 7.18 22.82 1.57
C GLY A 20 6.63 21.40 1.41
N LEU A 21 5.30 21.25 1.38
CA LEU A 21 4.68 19.96 1.10
C LEU A 21 4.93 19.52 -0.35
N GLU A 22 4.75 20.42 -1.32
CA GLU A 22 5.00 20.14 -2.73
C GLU A 22 6.47 19.72 -2.98
N GLU A 23 7.41 20.39 -2.32
CA GLU A 23 8.83 20.04 -2.37
C GLU A 23 9.09 18.63 -1.81
N ALA A 24 8.53 18.32 -0.65
CA ALA A 24 8.69 17.01 -0.02
C ALA A 24 8.05 15.88 -0.86
N GLU A 25 6.88 16.13 -1.47
CA GLU A 25 6.22 15.17 -2.37
C GLU A 25 7.04 14.93 -3.64
N ALA A 26 7.66 15.97 -4.20
CA ALA A 26 8.55 15.84 -5.34
C ALA A 26 9.83 15.05 -5.00
N GLU A 27 10.41 15.29 -3.82
CA GLU A 27 11.57 14.52 -3.32
C GLU A 27 11.23 13.05 -3.14
N LEU A 28 10.07 12.76 -2.52
CA LEU A 28 9.60 11.38 -2.34
C LEU A 28 9.43 10.67 -3.69
N ALA A 29 8.83 11.34 -4.68
CA ALA A 29 8.66 10.79 -6.02
C ALA A 29 10.01 10.47 -6.70
N ALA A 30 11.02 11.32 -6.52
CA ALA A 30 12.37 11.09 -7.03
C ALA A 30 13.06 9.90 -6.35
N LEU A 31 12.90 9.76 -5.03
CA LEU A 31 13.43 8.63 -4.27
C LEU A 31 12.77 7.31 -4.69
N ASP A 32 11.46 7.30 -4.93
CA ASP A 32 10.74 6.13 -5.42
C ASP A 32 11.20 5.71 -6.81
N ALA A 33 11.42 6.67 -7.71
CA ALA A 33 11.98 6.39 -9.03
C ALA A 33 13.38 5.76 -8.91
N ARG A 34 14.25 6.33 -8.07
CA ARG A 34 15.60 5.79 -7.84
C ARG A 34 15.58 4.38 -7.25
N ARG A 35 14.66 4.14 -6.32
CA ARG A 35 14.47 2.83 -5.71
C ARG A 35 14.03 1.79 -6.74
N ALA A 36 13.11 2.14 -7.64
CA ALA A 36 12.68 1.27 -8.72
C ALA A 36 13.83 0.88 -9.67
N GLU A 37 14.68 1.85 -10.04
CA GLU A 37 15.89 1.58 -10.84
C GLU A 37 16.84 0.60 -10.16
N LEU A 38 17.10 0.78 -8.85
CA LEU A 38 17.99 -0.09 -8.10
C LEU A 38 17.46 -1.52 -8.02
N ILE A 39 16.15 -1.69 -7.85
CA ILE A 39 15.53 -3.01 -7.84
C ILE A 39 15.73 -3.71 -9.19
N ASP A 40 15.51 -3.02 -10.30
CA ASP A 40 15.72 -3.58 -11.63
C ASP A 40 17.19 -3.97 -11.87
N LEU A 41 18.14 -3.14 -11.43
CA LEU A 41 19.57 -3.47 -11.48
C LEU A 41 19.92 -4.71 -10.65
N ILE A 42 19.35 -4.83 -9.44
CA ILE A 42 19.57 -5.98 -8.56
C ILE A 42 19.03 -7.25 -9.21
N GLU A 43 17.82 -7.23 -9.77
CA GLU A 43 17.23 -8.40 -10.42
C GLU A 43 18.03 -8.82 -11.66
N ARG A 44 18.50 -7.86 -12.48
CA ARG A 44 19.41 -8.16 -13.59
C ARG A 44 20.71 -8.78 -13.12
N ALA A 45 21.31 -8.27 -12.05
CA ALA A 45 22.54 -8.80 -11.48
C ALA A 45 22.34 -10.22 -10.92
N LYS A 46 21.27 -10.47 -10.17
CA LYS A 46 20.92 -11.81 -9.67
C LYS A 46 20.74 -12.81 -10.80
N ALA A 47 20.05 -12.41 -11.88
CA ALA A 47 19.86 -13.25 -13.05
C ALA A 47 21.20 -13.59 -13.74
N ALA A 48 22.07 -12.58 -13.94
CA ALA A 48 23.40 -12.79 -14.51
C ALA A 48 24.29 -13.70 -13.65
N LEU A 49 24.16 -13.61 -12.32
CA LEU A 49 24.90 -14.46 -11.37
C LEU A 49 24.27 -15.84 -11.15
N GLY A 50 23.12 -16.15 -11.75
CA GLY A 50 22.42 -17.42 -11.57
C GLY A 50 21.88 -17.63 -10.14
N ILE A 51 21.80 -16.57 -9.33
CA ILE A 51 21.28 -16.58 -7.96
C ILE A 51 19.75 -16.52 -8.05
N GLY A 52 19.13 -17.62 -8.50
CA GLY A 52 17.68 -17.67 -8.77
C GLY A 52 17.02 -19.05 -8.64
N ARG A 53 17.78 -20.12 -8.42
CA ARG A 53 17.22 -21.46 -8.14
C ARG A 53 18.02 -22.18 -7.06
N MET A 54 17.78 -21.82 -5.81
CA MET A 54 17.85 -22.80 -4.73
C MET A 54 16.44 -22.99 -4.18
N SER A 55 15.88 -24.14 -4.52
CA SER A 55 14.65 -24.69 -3.97
C SER A 55 14.81 -24.90 -2.47
N VAL A 56 14.04 -24.16 -1.67
CA VAL A 56 13.56 -24.70 -0.39
C VAL A 56 12.08 -25.00 -0.60
N THR A 57 11.78 -26.29 -0.62
CA THR A 57 10.47 -26.88 -0.49
C THR A 57 9.81 -26.38 0.80
N ASN A 58 8.75 -25.59 0.68
CA ASN A 58 7.61 -25.74 1.57
C ASN A 58 6.33 -25.24 0.89
N GLU A 59 5.23 -25.89 1.20
CA GLU A 59 4.00 -25.97 0.43
C GLU A 59 3.26 -24.62 0.23
N GLY A 60 2.78 -24.37 -0.99
CA GLY A 60 1.45 -23.80 -1.20
C GLY A 60 1.21 -22.27 -1.16
N GLY A 61 2.21 -21.41 -1.34
CA GLY A 61 1.97 -19.98 -1.60
C GLY A 61 1.91 -19.66 -3.11
N PRO A 62 0.81 -19.16 -3.69
CA PRO A 62 0.80 -18.81 -5.11
C PRO A 62 1.72 -17.61 -5.34
N LYS A 63 2.74 -17.79 -6.19
CA LYS A 63 3.70 -16.77 -6.63
C LYS A 63 3.08 -15.55 -7.34
N ASP A 64 1.76 -15.50 -7.48
CA ASP A 64 0.99 -14.42 -8.11
C ASP A 64 -0.22 -14.00 -7.25
N GLN A 65 -0.13 -14.09 -5.91
CA GLN A 65 -1.22 -13.63 -5.06
C GLN A 65 -1.44 -12.12 -5.26
N THR A 66 -2.61 -11.74 -5.77
CA THR A 66 -3.00 -10.34 -5.95
C THR A 66 -3.48 -9.75 -4.62
N LEU A 67 -3.45 -8.41 -4.49
CA LEU A 67 -3.88 -7.74 -3.25
C LEU A 67 -5.31 -8.13 -2.83
N HIS A 68 -6.26 -8.24 -3.77
CA HIS A 68 -7.64 -8.62 -3.41
C HIS A 68 -7.75 -10.09 -2.97
N GLN A 69 -6.92 -10.99 -3.49
CA GLN A 69 -6.85 -12.38 -3.01
C GLN A 69 -6.24 -12.45 -1.60
N ALA A 70 -5.21 -11.66 -1.32
CA ALA A 70 -4.62 -11.56 0.03
C ALA A 70 -5.65 -11.02 1.05
N LEU A 71 -6.40 -9.98 0.68
CA LEU A 71 -7.48 -9.45 1.53
C LEU A 71 -8.57 -10.49 1.79
N ALA A 72 -8.99 -11.22 0.77
CA ALA A 72 -9.99 -12.27 0.92
C ALA A 72 -9.50 -13.41 1.82
N GLN A 73 -8.22 -13.81 1.71
CA GLN A 73 -7.63 -14.81 2.59
C GLN A 73 -7.64 -14.34 4.05
N ILE A 74 -7.19 -13.12 4.34
CA ILE A 74 -7.20 -12.56 5.70
C ILE A 74 -8.60 -12.57 6.29
N LEU A 75 -9.61 -12.16 5.52
CA LEU A 75 -11.00 -12.14 5.98
C LEU A 75 -11.51 -13.56 6.27
N ARG A 76 -11.23 -14.57 5.42
CA ARG A 76 -11.62 -15.96 5.69
C ARG A 76 -10.99 -16.50 6.97
N GLU A 77 -9.70 -16.25 7.15
CA GLU A 77 -8.96 -16.71 8.34
C GLU A 77 -9.38 -15.98 9.62
N ASN A 78 -9.97 -14.78 9.50
CA ASN A 78 -10.60 -14.04 10.59
C ASN A 78 -12.11 -14.31 10.70
N HIS A 79 -12.57 -15.49 10.26
CA HIS A 79 -13.98 -15.92 10.32
C HIS A 79 -14.96 -14.93 9.68
N ASN A 80 -14.54 -14.25 8.62
CA ASN A 80 -15.29 -13.22 7.91
C ASN A 80 -15.82 -12.08 8.81
N ARG A 81 -15.15 -11.79 9.94
CA ARG A 81 -15.53 -10.66 10.80
C ARG A 81 -15.33 -9.33 10.06
N TRP A 82 -16.10 -8.32 10.44
CA TRP A 82 -15.86 -6.96 10.00
C TRP A 82 -14.46 -6.49 10.43
N MET A 83 -13.64 -6.10 9.46
CA MET A 83 -12.31 -5.53 9.68
C MET A 83 -12.19 -4.17 9.02
N THR A 84 -11.42 -3.27 9.61
CA THR A 84 -11.10 -1.97 9.01
C THR A 84 -10.08 -2.11 7.89
N ALA A 85 -10.07 -1.16 6.95
CA ALA A 85 -9.04 -1.11 5.92
C ALA A 85 -7.62 -1.06 6.50
N ARG A 86 -7.43 -0.38 7.64
CA ARG A 86 -6.14 -0.33 8.35
C ARG A 86 -5.73 -1.71 8.89
N GLU A 87 -6.62 -2.41 9.60
CA GLU A 87 -6.33 -3.77 10.08
C GLU A 87 -5.96 -4.70 8.93
N LEU A 88 -6.68 -4.61 7.80
CA LEU A 88 -6.38 -5.41 6.62
C LEU A 88 -5.02 -5.06 6.01
N THR A 89 -4.68 -3.78 5.90
CA THR A 89 -3.36 -3.32 5.44
C THR A 89 -2.24 -3.83 6.34
N ASP A 90 -2.39 -3.66 7.65
CA ASP A 90 -1.41 -4.10 8.64
C ASP A 90 -1.19 -5.62 8.53
N GLU A 91 -2.28 -6.38 8.36
CA GLU A 91 -2.22 -7.83 8.25
C GLU A 91 -1.58 -8.32 6.94
N VAL A 92 -1.85 -7.63 5.82
CA VAL A 92 -1.18 -7.91 4.53
C VAL A 92 0.33 -7.69 4.66
N ASN A 93 0.73 -6.54 5.21
CA ASN A 93 2.13 -6.17 5.35
C ASN A 93 2.87 -7.07 6.35
N ARG A 94 2.25 -7.34 7.51
CA ARG A 94 2.83 -8.17 8.58
C ARG A 94 3.06 -9.60 8.13
N ARG A 95 2.16 -10.16 7.33
CA ARG A 95 2.23 -11.54 6.86
C ARG A 95 2.95 -11.70 5.51
N GLY A 96 3.26 -10.61 4.81
CA GLY A 96 3.88 -10.66 3.49
C GLY A 96 3.03 -11.34 2.41
N LEU A 97 1.69 -11.29 2.53
CA LEU A 97 0.77 -11.97 1.60
C LEU A 97 0.68 -11.29 0.22
N TYR A 98 1.15 -10.06 0.11
CA TYR A 98 1.24 -9.33 -1.14
C TYR A 98 2.45 -8.40 -1.11
N HIS A 99 3.20 -8.40 -2.20
CA HIS A 99 4.29 -7.45 -2.41
C HIS A 99 3.96 -6.59 -3.62
N LYS A 100 4.04 -5.27 -3.43
CA LYS A 100 4.06 -4.35 -4.57
C LYS A 100 5.27 -4.69 -5.45
N ARG A 101 5.18 -4.36 -6.75
CA ARG A 101 6.29 -4.57 -7.70
C ARG A 101 7.56 -3.81 -7.30
N ASP A 102 7.36 -2.63 -6.72
CA ASP A 102 8.43 -1.83 -6.12
C ASP A 102 8.87 -2.40 -4.76
N GLY A 103 8.16 -3.32 -4.12
CA GLY A 103 8.50 -3.85 -2.79
C GLY A 103 8.23 -2.92 -1.61
N SER A 104 7.56 -1.79 -1.83
CA SER A 104 7.03 -0.95 -0.75
C SER A 104 5.81 -1.61 -0.09
N PRO A 105 5.48 -1.26 1.17
CA PRO A 105 4.31 -1.80 1.84
C PRO A 105 3.01 -1.38 1.15
N VAL A 106 1.96 -2.18 1.38
CA VAL A 106 0.60 -1.84 0.98
C VAL A 106 0.12 -0.66 1.81
N GLU A 107 -0.60 0.25 1.14
CA GLU A 107 -1.24 1.39 1.79
C GLU A 107 -2.75 1.17 1.97
N VAL A 108 -3.33 1.84 2.97
CA VAL A 108 -4.77 1.79 3.27
C VAL A 108 -5.62 2.21 2.06
N ASN A 109 -5.17 3.21 1.30
CA ASN A 109 -5.86 3.68 0.09
C ASN A 109 -5.96 2.59 -0.99
N GLN A 110 -4.95 1.72 -1.10
CA GLN A 110 -4.98 0.60 -2.05
C GLN A 110 -6.01 -0.45 -1.65
N VAL A 111 -6.15 -0.73 -0.35
CA VAL A 111 -7.21 -1.60 0.17
C VAL A 111 -8.59 -1.02 -0.11
N HIS A 112 -8.79 0.29 0.11
CA HIS A 112 -10.04 0.96 -0.22
C HIS A 112 -10.37 0.90 -1.72
N ALA A 113 -9.39 1.12 -2.59
CA ALA A 113 -9.56 1.03 -4.03
C ALA A 113 -9.93 -0.39 -4.48
N ARG A 114 -9.21 -1.41 -3.99
CA ARG A 114 -9.52 -2.81 -4.34
C ARG A 114 -10.89 -3.24 -3.85
N THR A 115 -11.23 -2.97 -2.60
CA THR A 115 -12.52 -3.39 -2.04
C THR A 115 -13.71 -2.67 -2.64
N ARG A 116 -13.49 -1.48 -3.23
CA ARG A 116 -14.50 -0.79 -4.06
C ARG A 116 -14.63 -1.41 -5.46
N ASN A 117 -13.52 -1.71 -6.11
CA ASN A 117 -13.51 -2.26 -7.48
C ASN A 117 -14.02 -3.71 -7.55
N TYR A 118 -13.95 -4.45 -6.43
CA TYR A 118 -14.43 -5.82 -6.31
C TYR A 118 -15.67 -5.88 -5.41
N SER A 119 -16.68 -5.05 -5.70
CA SER A 119 -17.92 -4.94 -4.89
C SER A 119 -18.75 -6.22 -4.82
N ASP A 120 -18.56 -7.13 -5.78
CA ASP A 120 -19.23 -8.44 -5.80
C ASP A 120 -18.57 -9.43 -4.83
N LEU A 121 -17.32 -9.19 -4.47
CA LEU A 121 -16.55 -10.02 -3.53
C LEU A 121 -16.54 -9.44 -2.11
N PHE A 122 -16.49 -8.11 -1.99
CA PHE A 122 -16.40 -7.42 -0.70
C PHE A 122 -17.67 -6.65 -0.38
N GLU A 123 -18.09 -6.75 0.87
CA GLU A 123 -19.11 -5.91 1.46
C GLU A 123 -18.45 -4.81 2.30
N LYS A 124 -18.96 -3.57 2.18
CA LYS A 124 -18.42 -2.41 2.89
C LYS A 124 -19.51 -1.74 3.72
N ASN A 125 -19.17 -1.41 4.95
CA ASN A 125 -19.98 -0.58 5.85
C ASN A 125 -19.07 0.51 6.45
N GLY A 126 -19.10 1.70 5.84
CA GLY A 126 -18.17 2.77 6.15
C GLY A 126 -16.71 2.36 5.93
N SER A 127 -15.91 2.40 6.99
CA SER A 127 -14.49 1.98 6.99
C SER A 127 -14.29 0.47 7.18
N ARG A 128 -15.36 -0.29 7.43
CA ARG A 128 -15.32 -1.73 7.69
C ARG A 128 -15.63 -2.53 6.43
N ILE A 129 -14.98 -3.68 6.32
CA ILE A 129 -14.90 -4.52 5.14
C ILE A 129 -15.04 -5.98 5.60
N ARG A 130 -15.84 -6.77 4.87
CA ARG A 130 -15.90 -8.24 4.98
C ARG A 130 -16.11 -8.85 3.59
N LEU A 131 -16.09 -10.18 3.49
CA LEU A 131 -16.53 -10.88 2.28
C LEU A 131 -18.05 -10.85 2.20
N ARG A 132 -18.57 -10.65 1.00
CA ARG A 132 -19.99 -10.74 0.72
C ARG A 132 -20.43 -12.20 0.90
N GLU A 133 -21.46 -12.40 1.72
CA GLU A 133 -22.13 -13.70 1.84
C GLU A 133 -23.13 -13.82 0.69
N GLY A 134 -23.09 -14.96 -0.01
CA GLY A 134 -23.98 -15.26 -1.14
C GLY A 134 -25.39 -15.63 -0.69
#